data_AF-A0A7Y5QB89-F1
#
_entry.id   AF-A0A7Y5QB89-F1
#
_cell.length_a   1.000
_cell.length_b   1.000
_cell.length_c   1.000
_cell.angle_alpha   90.00
_cell.angle_beta   90.00
_cell.angle_gamma   90.00
#
_symmetry.space_group_name_H-M   'P 1'
#
loop_
_entity.id
_entity.type
_entity.pdbx_description
1 polymer ?
#
loop_
_entity_poly.entity_id
_entity_poly.type
_entity_poly.pdbx_seq_one_letter_code
_entity_poly.pdbx_strand_id
1 'polypeptide(L)'
;MAPPLQKPPRTLGLSLAILASVMLFTLLPLLQVSVFFAVQYRFSQINLPVDPAGEDAAPPIAIGGSAGGIPDAALIVQIALGLGYLPLAMLAWRGRPGSIRQIIMAGVVLLTLTTALMTVVNLSSVPTVQGGIDSGEDLKRGLLVSRTIFSALIALYVVWYMNRGPARAFYRGHYLSTPETLP
;
A
#
# COMPACT_ATOMS: atom_id res chain seq x y z
N MET A 1 24.59 34.35 -25.06
CA MET A 1 24.27 33.71 -23.76
C MET A 1 22.91 33.07 -23.91
N ALA A 2 22.79 31.73 -23.87
CA ALA A 2 21.48 31.09 -24.02
C ALA A 2 20.61 31.39 -22.80
N PRO A 3 19.30 31.66 -22.98
CA PRO A 3 18.40 31.89 -21.86
C PRO A 3 18.36 30.67 -20.92
N PRO A 4 18.19 30.87 -19.59
CA PRO A 4 18.12 29.76 -18.65
C PRO A 4 16.93 28.85 -19.02
N LEU A 5 17.21 27.55 -19.20
CA LEU A 5 16.19 26.55 -19.50
C LEU A 5 15.11 26.57 -18.40
N GLN A 6 13.89 26.96 -18.77
CA GLN A 6 12.78 27.08 -17.82
C GLN A 6 12.38 25.69 -17.32
N LYS A 7 12.27 25.55 -15.99
CA LYS A 7 11.88 24.27 -15.38
C LYS A 7 10.42 23.97 -15.73
N PRO A 8 10.10 22.79 -16.29
CA PRO A 8 8.73 22.36 -16.52
C PRO A 8 7.90 22.38 -15.21
N PRO A 9 6.68 22.94 -15.23
CA PRO A 9 5.79 22.86 -14.07
C PRO A 9 5.33 21.42 -13.83
N ARG A 10 4.85 21.15 -12.61
CA ARG A 10 4.23 19.86 -12.27
C ARG A 10 2.90 19.73 -13.00
N THR A 11 2.70 18.61 -13.67
CA THR A 11 1.40 18.30 -14.29
C THR A 11 0.42 17.75 -13.27
N LEU A 12 -0.87 17.99 -13.49
CA LEU A 12 -1.93 17.47 -12.62
C LEU A 12 -1.87 15.93 -12.55
N GLY A 13 -1.71 15.26 -13.69
CA GLY A 13 -1.65 13.80 -13.70
C GLY A 13 -0.45 13.21 -12.95
N LEU A 14 0.67 13.94 -12.87
CA LEU A 14 1.81 13.50 -12.05
C LEU A 14 1.45 13.56 -10.56
N SER A 15 0.83 14.66 -10.17
CA SER A 15 0.40 14.87 -8.78
C SER A 15 -0.64 13.82 -8.38
N LEU A 16 -1.59 13.51 -9.27
CA LEU A 16 -2.60 12.47 -9.07
C LEU A 16 -1.99 11.07 -9.00
N ALA A 17 -1.00 10.76 -9.83
CA ALA A 17 -0.28 9.48 -9.79
C ALA A 17 0.42 9.26 -8.44
N ILE A 18 1.13 10.28 -7.93
CA ILE A 18 1.83 10.20 -6.65
C ILE A 18 0.82 10.13 -5.49
N LEU A 19 -0.23 10.95 -5.51
CA LEU A 19 -1.22 10.96 -4.43
C LEU A 19 -1.99 9.65 -4.37
N ALA A 20 -2.42 9.12 -5.52
CA ALA A 20 -3.11 7.83 -5.60
C ALA A 20 -2.23 6.69 -5.09
N SER A 21 -0.93 6.69 -5.42
CA SER A 21 -0.02 5.65 -4.94
C SER A 21 0.22 5.75 -3.43
N VAL A 22 0.37 6.96 -2.87
CA VAL A 22 0.49 7.17 -1.41
C VAL A 22 -0.78 6.72 -0.68
N MET A 23 -1.95 7.08 -1.20
CA MET A 23 -3.23 6.67 -0.61
C MET A 23 -3.35 5.14 -0.56
N LEU A 24 -2.99 4.47 -1.64
CA LEU A 24 -3.18 3.02 -1.77
C LEU A 24 -2.10 2.19 -1.08
N PHE A 25 -0.83 2.60 -1.14
CA PHE A 25 0.29 1.80 -0.63
C PHE A 25 0.79 2.22 0.76
N THR A 26 0.43 3.41 1.23
CA THR A 26 0.81 3.88 2.56
C THR A 26 -0.42 4.06 3.44
N LEU A 27 -1.34 4.95 3.08
CA LEU A 27 -2.40 5.37 3.99
C LEU A 27 -3.40 4.26 4.27
N LEU A 28 -3.90 3.58 3.24
CA LEU A 28 -4.87 2.49 3.41
C LEU A 28 -4.27 1.28 4.17
N PRO A 29 -3.06 0.78 3.86
CA PRO A 29 -2.43 -0.28 4.63
C PRO A 29 -2.16 0.10 6.09
N LEU A 30 -1.68 1.32 6.36
CA LEU A 30 -1.44 1.78 7.73
C LEU A 30 -2.75 1.97 8.49
N LEU A 31 -3.82 2.41 7.82
CA LEU A 31 -5.16 2.48 8.41
C LEU A 31 -5.65 1.09 8.81
N GLN A 32 -5.48 0.07 7.96
CA GLN A 32 -5.84 -1.31 8.27
C GLN A 32 -5.09 -1.82 9.51
N VAL A 33 -3.78 -1.60 9.56
CA VAL A 33 -2.95 -1.97 10.72
C VAL A 33 -3.38 -1.20 11.97
N SER A 34 -3.72 0.08 11.84
CA SER A 34 -4.18 0.91 12.96
C SER A 34 -5.53 0.44 13.51
N VAL A 35 -6.48 0.08 12.63
CA VAL A 35 -7.77 -0.49 13.03
C VAL A 35 -7.56 -1.83 13.74
N PHE A 36 -6.66 -2.68 13.23
CA PHE A 36 -6.31 -3.94 13.87
C PHE A 36 -5.81 -3.73 15.32
N PHE A 37 -4.85 -2.84 15.52
CA PHE A 37 -4.36 -2.52 16.87
C PHE A 37 -5.42 -1.86 17.75
N ALA A 38 -6.28 -1.00 17.20
CA ALA A 38 -7.36 -0.38 17.95
C ALA A 38 -8.36 -1.43 18.46
N VAL A 39 -8.71 -2.41 17.64
CA VAL A 39 -9.57 -3.54 18.02
C VAL A 39 -8.91 -4.40 19.08
N GLN A 40 -7.63 -4.77 18.90
CA GLN A 40 -6.87 -5.53 19.89
C GLN A 40 -6.79 -4.81 21.24
N TYR A 41 -6.53 -3.50 21.22
CA TYR A 41 -6.53 -2.67 22.41
C TYR A 41 -7.89 -2.66 23.09
N ARG A 42 -9.00 -2.63 22.33
CA ARG A 42 -10.33 -2.71 22.94
C ARG A 42 -10.59 -4.04 23.63
N PHE A 43 -10.20 -5.15 23.03
CA PHE A 43 -10.37 -6.47 23.65
C PHE A 43 -9.52 -6.67 24.91
N SER A 44 -8.31 -6.10 24.97
CA SER A 44 -7.47 -6.21 26.17
C SER A 44 -8.02 -5.47 27.38
N GLN A 45 -8.96 -4.54 27.18
CA GLN A 45 -9.63 -3.82 28.26
C GLN A 45 -10.88 -4.55 28.79
N ILE A 46 -11.37 -5.57 28.06
CA ILE A 46 -12.52 -6.35 28.50
C ILE A 46 -11.99 -7.43 29.45
N ASN A 47 -12.14 -7.21 30.76
CA ASN A 47 -11.95 -8.27 31.76
C ASN A 47 -13.09 -9.28 31.61
N LEU A 48 -12.90 -10.29 30.75
CA LEU A 48 -13.78 -11.43 30.71
C LEU A 48 -13.58 -12.20 32.03
N PRO A 49 -14.64 -12.41 32.85
CA PRO A 49 -14.54 -13.27 34.02
C PRO A 49 -14.30 -14.70 33.53
N VAL A 50 -13.04 -15.13 33.54
CA VAL A 50 -12.66 -16.52 33.33
C VAL A 50 -12.87 -17.20 34.67
N ASP A 51 -13.97 -17.92 34.83
CA ASP A 51 -14.20 -18.76 36.01
C ASP A 51 -13.41 -20.06 35.82
N PRO A 52 -12.33 -20.31 36.59
CA PRO A 52 -11.51 -21.50 36.42
C PRO A 52 -12.17 -22.79 36.93
N ALA A 53 -13.38 -22.73 37.50
CA ALA A 53 -14.05 -23.86 38.15
C ALA A 53 -15.42 -24.25 37.58
N GLY A 54 -15.93 -23.58 36.54
CA GLY A 54 -17.25 -23.87 35.96
C GLY A 54 -17.19 -24.81 34.75
N GLU A 55 -17.99 -25.89 34.76
CA GLU A 55 -18.17 -26.81 33.63
C GLU A 55 -18.73 -26.16 32.35
N ASP A 56 -19.14 -24.88 32.41
CA ASP A 56 -19.57 -24.04 31.29
C ASP A 56 -18.57 -22.92 30.92
N ALA A 57 -17.31 -23.06 31.34
CA ALA A 57 -16.26 -22.11 30.99
C ALA A 57 -16.06 -22.11 29.47
N ALA A 58 -16.61 -21.07 28.81
CA ALA A 58 -16.30 -20.76 27.43
C ALA A 58 -14.78 -20.84 27.27
N PRO A 59 -14.26 -21.64 26.31
CA PRO A 59 -12.84 -21.85 26.17
C PRO A 59 -12.18 -20.47 26.12
N PRO A 60 -11.10 -20.24 26.89
CA PRO A 60 -10.47 -18.94 26.94
C PRO A 60 -10.14 -18.55 25.50
N ILE A 61 -10.87 -17.59 24.96
CA ILE A 61 -10.61 -17.05 23.63
C ILE A 61 -9.29 -16.29 23.79
N ALA A 62 -8.18 -17.01 23.65
CA ALA A 62 -6.87 -16.56 23.23
C ALA A 62 -6.48 -15.15 23.71
N ILE A 63 -6.62 -14.87 25.01
CA ILE A 63 -6.12 -13.65 25.64
C ILE A 63 -4.61 -13.83 25.81
N GLY A 64 -3.87 -13.62 24.74
CA GLY A 64 -2.40 -13.68 24.72
C GLY A 64 -1.85 -14.68 23.70
N GLY A 65 -1.51 -14.18 22.51
CA GLY A 65 -0.54 -14.86 21.63
C GLY A 65 -0.79 -14.77 20.13
N SER A 66 -2.05 -14.74 19.66
CA SER A 66 -2.33 -14.75 18.21
C SER A 66 -3.78 -14.30 17.88
N ALA A 67 -4.23 -13.19 18.44
CA ALA A 67 -5.64 -12.77 18.43
C ALA A 67 -6.20 -12.27 17.06
N GLY A 68 -5.74 -12.81 15.93
CA GLY A 68 -6.34 -12.52 14.62
C GLY A 68 -5.91 -13.42 13.47
N GLY A 69 -5.12 -14.47 13.74
CA GLY A 69 -4.58 -15.35 12.67
C GLY A 69 -3.62 -14.67 11.69
N ILE A 70 -3.34 -13.36 11.86
CA ILE A 70 -2.36 -12.63 11.07
C ILE A 70 -1.00 -12.79 11.74
N PRO A 71 0.03 -13.30 11.04
CA PRO A 71 1.37 -13.39 11.60
C PRO A 71 1.91 -11.99 11.95
N ASP A 72 2.50 -11.82 13.14
CA ASP A 72 3.12 -10.54 13.57
C ASP A 72 4.14 -10.02 12.55
N ALA A 73 4.89 -10.95 11.92
CA ALA A 73 5.83 -10.63 10.86
C ALA A 73 5.17 -9.94 9.66
N ALA A 74 3.94 -10.33 9.28
CA ALA A 74 3.21 -9.73 8.17
C ALA A 74 2.81 -8.28 8.49
N LEU A 75 2.39 -8.02 9.74
CA LEU A 75 2.07 -6.66 10.20
C LEU A 75 3.32 -5.77 10.21
N ILE A 76 4.44 -6.27 10.71
CA ILE A 76 5.72 -5.55 10.72
C ILE A 76 6.16 -5.22 9.29
N VAL A 77 6.10 -6.20 8.38
CA VAL A 77 6.42 -5.99 6.96
C VAL A 77 5.47 -4.95 6.34
N GLN A 78 4.18 -5.00 6.63
CA GLN A 78 3.21 -4.04 6.10
C GLN A 78 3.47 -2.61 6.60
N ILE A 79 3.79 -2.44 7.88
CA ILE A 79 4.19 -1.14 8.44
C ILE A 79 5.47 -0.65 7.78
N ALA A 80 6.49 -1.50 7.67
CA ALA A 80 7.77 -1.16 7.08
C ALA A 80 7.64 -0.74 5.60
N LEU A 81 6.83 -1.47 4.82
CA LEU A 81 6.54 -1.14 3.43
C LEU A 81 5.76 0.18 3.31
N GLY A 82 4.72 0.37 4.13
CA GLY A 82 3.88 1.57 4.12
C GLY A 82 4.68 2.82 4.48
N LEU A 83 5.45 2.78 5.57
CA LEU A 83 6.30 3.88 6.01
C LEU A 83 7.50 4.09 5.09
N GLY A 84 8.11 3.01 4.59
CA GLY A 84 9.26 3.09 3.69
C GLY A 84 8.93 3.70 2.32
N TYR A 85 7.70 3.51 1.84
CA TYR A 85 7.25 4.12 0.59
C TYR A 85 7.04 5.65 0.69
N LEU A 86 6.71 6.16 1.89
CA LEU A 86 6.38 7.58 2.07
C LEU A 86 7.56 8.53 1.75
N PRO A 87 8.81 8.29 2.21
CA PRO A 87 9.98 9.05 1.77
C PRO A 87 10.19 9.03 0.26
N LEU A 88 9.95 7.89 -0.41
CA LEU A 88 10.08 7.78 -1.86
C LEU A 88 9.06 8.67 -2.56
N ALA A 89 7.81 8.70 -2.06
CA ALA A 89 6.78 9.59 -2.58
C ALA A 89 7.09 11.06 -2.34
N MET A 90 7.64 11.42 -1.17
CA MET A 90 8.07 12.80 -0.88
C MET A 90 9.22 13.25 -1.79
N LEU A 91 10.20 12.37 -2.05
CA LEU A 91 11.30 12.64 -2.99
C LEU A 91 10.77 12.77 -4.43
N ALA A 92 9.84 11.90 -4.83
CA ALA A 92 9.19 11.97 -6.14
C ALA A 92 8.39 13.27 -6.31
N TRP A 93 7.69 13.71 -5.25
CA TRP A 93 6.95 14.97 -5.23
C TRP A 93 7.86 16.20 -5.45
N ARG A 94 9.09 16.14 -4.90
CA ARG A 94 10.11 17.17 -5.11
C ARG A 94 10.71 17.13 -6.53
N GLY A 95 10.72 15.96 -7.16
CA GLY A 95 11.18 15.76 -8.54
C GLY A 95 12.70 15.67 -8.71
N ARG A 96 13.46 15.45 -7.63
CA ARG A 96 14.92 15.27 -7.66
C ARG A 96 15.35 14.17 -6.68
N PRO A 97 16.34 13.33 -7.03
CA PRO A 97 17.13 13.27 -8.28
C PRO A 97 16.33 12.69 -9.47
N GLY A 98 16.80 12.85 -10.71
CA GLY A 98 16.10 12.34 -11.91
C GLY A 98 15.87 10.82 -11.92
N SER A 99 16.70 10.06 -11.19
CA SER A 99 16.54 8.62 -10.96
C SER A 99 15.32 8.28 -10.11
N ILE A 100 14.77 9.23 -9.33
CA ILE A 100 13.60 8.99 -8.47
C ILE A 100 12.38 8.49 -9.25
N ARG A 101 12.29 8.86 -10.54
CA ARG A 101 11.26 8.36 -11.45
C ARG A 101 11.29 6.84 -11.57
N GLN A 102 12.48 6.26 -11.75
CA GLN A 102 12.63 4.80 -11.86
C GLN A 102 12.40 4.13 -10.52
N ILE A 103 12.88 4.74 -9.43
CA ILE A 103 12.71 4.22 -8.07
C ILE A 103 11.23 4.17 -7.68
N ILE A 104 10.45 5.22 -7.94
CA ILE A 104 9.01 5.21 -7.62
C ILE A 104 8.23 4.21 -8.49
N MET A 105 8.56 4.09 -9.79
CA MET A 105 7.94 3.08 -10.66
C MET A 105 8.26 1.66 -10.17
N ALA A 106 9.53 1.37 -9.87
CA ALA A 106 9.93 0.08 -9.35
C ALA A 106 9.28 -0.22 -8.00
N GLY A 107 9.23 0.76 -7.09
CA GLY A 107 8.58 0.64 -5.79
C GLY A 107 7.09 0.33 -5.92
N VAL A 108 6.36 1.03 -6.80
CA VAL A 108 4.94 0.76 -7.05
C VAL A 108 4.71 -0.63 -7.62
N VAL A 109 5.51 -1.05 -8.61
CA VAL A 109 5.40 -2.39 -9.18
C VAL A 109 5.69 -3.47 -8.13
N LEU A 110 6.77 -3.30 -7.35
CA LEU A 110 7.14 -4.24 -6.30
C LEU A 110 6.05 -4.35 -5.23
N LEU A 111 5.51 -3.21 -4.75
CA LEU A 111 4.43 -3.20 -3.77
C LEU A 111 3.15 -3.84 -4.29
N THR A 112 2.80 -3.61 -5.56
CA THR A 112 1.66 -4.29 -6.19
C THR A 112 1.88 -5.78 -6.30
N LEU A 113 3.07 -6.24 -6.69
CA LEU A 113 3.41 -7.67 -6.75
C LEU A 113 3.35 -8.31 -5.36
N THR A 114 3.93 -7.67 -4.35
CA THR A 114 3.85 -8.15 -2.96
C THR A 114 2.40 -8.20 -2.48
N THR A 115 1.59 -7.16 -2.77
CA THR A 115 0.17 -7.15 -2.41
C THR A 115 -0.58 -8.30 -3.08
N ALA A 116 -0.36 -8.51 -4.39
CA ALA A 116 -1.00 -9.59 -5.14
C ALA A 116 -0.59 -10.97 -4.60
N LEU A 117 0.71 -11.18 -4.32
CA LEU A 117 1.22 -12.41 -3.74
C LEU A 117 0.57 -12.69 -2.38
N MET A 118 0.52 -11.69 -1.50
CA MET A 118 -0.12 -11.84 -0.19
C MET A 118 -1.61 -12.13 -0.33
N THR A 119 -2.31 -11.50 -1.27
CA THR A 119 -3.71 -11.83 -1.56
C THR A 119 -3.86 -13.28 -2.00
N VAL A 120 -3.02 -13.77 -2.92
CA VAL A 120 -3.06 -15.17 -3.38
C VAL A 120 -2.85 -16.13 -2.23
N VAL A 121 -1.83 -15.89 -1.38
CA VAL A 121 -1.57 -16.71 -0.19
C VAL A 121 -2.79 -16.76 0.74
N ASN A 122 -3.43 -15.62 0.99
CA ASN A 122 -4.64 -15.54 1.83
C ASN A 122 -5.87 -16.23 1.20
N LEU A 123 -5.97 -16.25 -0.13
CA LEU A 123 -7.07 -16.93 -0.83
C LEU A 123 -6.84 -18.44 -0.95
N SER A 124 -5.60 -18.90 -0.84
CA SER A 124 -5.23 -20.31 -0.92
C SER A 124 -5.23 -21.04 0.43
N SER A 125 -5.39 -20.34 1.56
CA SER A 125 -5.52 -20.98 2.87
C SER A 125 -6.83 -21.77 2.95
N VAL A 126 -6.73 -23.04 3.38
CA VAL A 126 -7.88 -23.96 3.47
C VAL A 126 -8.88 -23.45 4.52
N PRO A 127 -10.18 -23.31 4.18
CA PRO A 127 -11.20 -22.95 5.15
C PRO A 127 -11.29 -24.02 6.25
N THR A 128 -11.08 -23.63 7.50
CA THR A 128 -11.24 -24.54 8.65
C THR A 128 -12.69 -24.55 9.10
N VAL A 129 -13.22 -25.70 9.51
CA VAL A 129 -14.62 -25.88 9.96
C VAL A 129 -14.97 -24.99 11.17
N GLN A 130 -13.99 -24.61 11.99
CA GLN A 130 -14.14 -23.61 13.06
C GLN A 130 -14.55 -22.21 12.58
N GLY A 131 -14.33 -21.88 11.30
CA GLY A 131 -14.60 -20.54 10.75
C GLY A 131 -16.06 -20.27 10.43
N GLY A 132 -16.93 -21.28 10.47
CA GLY A 132 -18.32 -21.17 10.05
C GLY A 132 -18.48 -20.83 8.57
N ILE A 133 -19.66 -21.07 8.00
CA ILE A 133 -20.03 -20.46 6.71
C ILE A 133 -20.48 -19.04 7.05
N ASP A 134 -19.51 -18.14 7.26
CA ASP A 134 -19.77 -16.79 7.72
C ASP A 134 -19.72 -15.80 6.54
N SER A 135 -20.75 -14.97 6.41
CA SER A 135 -20.83 -13.89 5.42
C SER A 135 -19.63 -12.92 5.50
N GLY A 136 -18.94 -12.89 6.65
CA GLY A 136 -17.70 -12.14 6.83
C GLY A 136 -16.55 -12.60 5.92
N GLU A 137 -16.40 -13.91 5.66
CA GLU A 137 -15.29 -14.42 4.84
C GLU A 137 -15.50 -14.11 3.36
N ASP A 138 -16.74 -14.18 2.87
CA ASP A 138 -17.09 -13.77 1.50
C ASP A 138 -16.90 -12.27 1.29
N LEU A 139 -17.28 -11.44 2.27
CA LEU A 139 -17.04 -10.00 2.24
C LEU A 139 -15.53 -9.71 2.20
N LYS A 140 -14.75 -10.34 3.07
CA LYS A 140 -13.28 -10.22 3.11
C LYS A 140 -12.67 -10.63 1.78
N ARG A 141 -13.11 -11.74 1.18
CA ARG A 141 -12.65 -12.20 -0.13
C ARG A 141 -12.95 -11.17 -1.22
N GLY A 142 -14.16 -10.63 -1.27
CA GLY A 142 -14.53 -9.56 -2.21
C GLY A 142 -13.68 -8.29 -2.04
N LEU A 143 -13.41 -7.89 -0.80
CA LEU A 143 -12.55 -6.75 -0.49
C LEU A 143 -11.09 -7.00 -0.90
N LEU A 144 -10.55 -8.20 -0.69
CA LEU A 144 -9.19 -8.56 -1.10
C LEU A 144 -9.04 -8.55 -2.63
N VAL A 145 -10.00 -9.11 -3.36
CA VAL A 145 -9.99 -9.13 -4.83
C VAL A 145 -10.11 -7.72 -5.38
N SER A 146 -11.08 -6.93 -4.92
CA SER A 146 -11.26 -5.54 -5.36
C SER A 146 -10.03 -4.69 -5.09
N ARG A 147 -9.45 -4.76 -3.89
CA ARG A 147 -8.18 -4.10 -3.54
C ARG A 147 -7.07 -4.48 -4.51
N THR A 148 -6.94 -5.77 -4.85
CA THR A 148 -5.90 -6.26 -5.75
C THR A 148 -6.09 -5.69 -7.17
N ILE A 149 -7.32 -5.67 -7.68
CA ILE A 149 -7.66 -5.05 -8.97
C ILE A 149 -7.30 -3.56 -8.97
N PHE A 150 -7.74 -2.81 -7.96
CA PHE A 150 -7.39 -1.38 -7.85
C PHE A 150 -5.88 -1.15 -7.74
N SER A 151 -5.15 -2.01 -7.04
CA SER A 151 -3.68 -1.94 -6.95
C SER A 151 -2.98 -2.17 -8.29
N ALA A 152 -3.49 -3.08 -9.11
CA ALA A 152 -2.99 -3.30 -10.45
C ALA A 152 -3.29 -2.11 -11.37
N LEU A 153 -4.53 -1.58 -11.33
CA LEU A 153 -4.93 -0.42 -12.14
C LEU A 153 -4.14 0.84 -11.78
N ILE A 154 -3.96 1.12 -10.49
CA ILE A 154 -3.17 2.27 -10.03
C ILE A 154 -1.71 2.11 -10.40
N ALA A 155 -1.12 0.93 -10.23
CA ALA A 155 0.26 0.69 -10.65
C ALA A 155 0.45 0.88 -12.15
N LEU A 156 -0.46 0.33 -12.96
CA LEU A 156 -0.46 0.52 -14.40
C LEU A 156 -0.57 2.01 -14.77
N TYR A 157 -1.49 2.74 -14.14
CA TYR A 157 -1.66 4.18 -14.34
C TYR A 157 -0.37 4.96 -14.00
N VAL A 158 0.26 4.67 -12.87
CA VAL A 158 1.51 5.32 -12.45
C VAL A 158 2.62 5.04 -13.46
N VAL A 159 2.85 3.77 -13.82
CA VAL A 159 3.90 3.38 -14.77
C VAL A 159 3.67 4.03 -16.14
N TRP A 160 2.44 3.99 -16.63
CA TRP A 160 2.05 4.61 -17.90
C TRP A 160 2.27 6.12 -17.87
N TYR A 161 1.81 6.81 -16.83
CA TYR A 161 1.92 8.27 -16.74
C TYR A 161 3.36 8.74 -16.55
N MET A 162 4.14 8.05 -15.71
CA MET A 162 5.55 8.36 -15.49
C MET A 162 6.39 8.17 -16.77
N ASN A 163 5.92 7.33 -17.70
CA ASN A 163 6.53 7.16 -19.01
C ASN A 163 6.11 8.19 -20.06
N ARG A 164 5.15 9.09 -19.78
CA ARG A 164 4.78 10.17 -20.71
C ARG A 164 5.78 11.33 -20.71
N GLY A 165 5.90 12.00 -21.86
CA GLY A 165 6.80 13.13 -22.10
C GLY A 165 6.79 14.22 -21.01
N PRO A 166 5.62 14.70 -20.53
CA PRO A 166 5.56 15.74 -19.51
C PRO A 166 6.19 15.32 -18.17
N ALA A 167 5.95 14.09 -17.72
CA ALA A 167 6.58 13.56 -16.50
C ALA A 167 8.10 13.42 -16.68
N ARG A 168 8.56 12.95 -17.85
CA ARG A 168 9.99 12.85 -18.15
C ARG A 168 10.67 14.22 -18.12
N ALA A 169 10.04 15.25 -18.67
CA ALA A 169 10.54 16.63 -18.63
C ALA A 169 10.64 17.15 -17.19
N PHE A 170 9.61 16.92 -16.36
CA PHE A 170 9.60 17.32 -14.95
C PHE A 170 10.80 16.76 -14.16
N TYR A 171 11.02 15.44 -14.21
CA TYR A 171 12.13 14.80 -13.49
C TYR A 171 13.51 15.12 -14.07
N ARG A 172 13.58 15.44 -15.36
CA ARG A 172 14.81 15.90 -16.02
C ARG A 172 15.14 17.36 -15.67
N GLY A 173 14.13 18.16 -15.35
CA GLY A 173 14.26 19.56 -14.98
C GLY A 173 14.38 20.54 -16.14
N HIS A 174 14.29 20.08 -17.40
CA HIS A 174 14.28 20.90 -18.61
C HIS A 174 13.53 20.19 -19.75
N TYR A 175 13.01 20.96 -20.71
CA TYR A 175 12.47 20.44 -21.96
C TYR A 175 13.61 20.08 -22.92
N LEU A 176 13.37 19.12 -23.83
CA LEU A 176 14.28 18.90 -24.96
C LEU A 176 14.21 20.13 -25.87
N SER A 177 15.36 20.68 -26.24
CA SER A 177 15.43 21.73 -27.25
C SER A 177 14.80 21.25 -28.55
N THR A 178 13.90 22.05 -29.10
CA THR A 178 13.29 21.79 -30.42
C THR A 178 14.41 21.66 -31.46
N PRO A 179 14.35 20.72 -32.42
CA PRO A 179 15.43 20.48 -33.39
C PRO A 179 15.84 21.68 -34.26
N GLU A 180 15.08 22.78 -34.25
CA GLU A 180 15.44 24.05 -34.91
C GLU A 180 16.69 24.74 -34.32
N THR A 181 17.22 24.29 -33.18
CA THR A 181 18.45 24.83 -32.58
C THR A 181 19.64 23.89 -32.69
N LEU A 182 19.64 22.93 -33.62
CA LEU A 182 20.85 22.18 -33.97
C LEU A 182 21.65 23.01 -35.00
N PRO A 183 22.93 23.36 -34.71
CA PRO A 183 23.79 24.05 -35.67
C PRO A 183 24.09 23.18 -36.90
#